data_AF-A0A345BXB0-F1
#
_entry.id   AF-A0A345BXB0-F1
#
_cell.length_a   1.000
_cell.length_b   1.000
_cell.length_c   1.000
_cell.angle_alpha   90.00
_cell.angle_beta   90.00
_cell.angle_gamma   90.00
#
_symmetry.space_group_name_H-M   'P 1'
#
loop_
_entity.id
_entity.type
_entity.pdbx_description
1 polymer ?
#
loop_
_entity_poly.entity_id
_entity_poly.type
_entity_poly.pdbx_seq_one_letter_code
_entity_poly.pdbx_strand_id
1 'polypeptide(L)'
;MGDDLFYCEGKGVKARGQYTEEGFVIFQGSQMVEEVINSASNWVSEKREALIADGVATFKTDHYEFLEDHRFPSPSQAAAVVKGGNTNGWTAWKNKKGITLNKIYRSE
;
A
#
# COMPACT_ATOMS: atom_id res chain seq x y z
N MET A 1 -8.48 -0.84 -21.92
CA MET A 1 -7.22 -0.12 -21.65
C MET A 1 -7.46 0.76 -20.45
N GLY A 2 -7.08 0.33 -19.25
CA GLY A 2 -7.41 1.04 -18.02
C GLY A 2 -6.79 0.33 -16.82
N ASP A 3 -5.49 0.08 -16.91
CA ASP A 3 -4.72 -0.53 -15.84
C ASP A 3 -3.63 0.48 -15.45
N ASP A 4 -4.04 1.57 -14.78
CA ASP A 4 -3.09 2.53 -14.23
C ASP A 4 -2.48 1.88 -12.99
N LEU A 5 -1.42 1.09 -13.23
CA LEU A 5 -0.62 0.48 -12.20
C LEU A 5 0.13 1.58 -11.44
N PHE A 6 -0.11 1.64 -10.14
CA PHE A 6 0.52 2.55 -9.20
C PHE A 6 1.63 1.87 -8.41
N TYR A 7 2.59 2.68 -8.03
CA TYR A 7 3.78 2.30 -7.28
C TYR A 7 3.88 3.22 -6.06
N CYS A 8 4.19 2.63 -4.91
CA CYS A 8 4.45 3.34 -3.67
C CYS A 8 5.79 2.86 -3.13
N GLU A 9 6.78 3.74 -3.13
CA GLU A 9 8.11 3.47 -2.59
C GLU A 9 8.30 4.33 -1.33
N GLY A 10 8.86 3.76 -0.25
CA GLY A 10 9.11 4.50 0.99
C GLY A 10 9.93 3.70 1.99
N LYS A 11 10.82 4.35 2.75
CA LYS A 11 11.72 3.71 3.74
C LYS A 11 12.39 2.41 3.24
N GLY A 12 12.75 2.34 1.95
CA GLY A 12 13.41 1.17 1.36
C GLY A 12 12.50 0.03 0.88
N VAL A 13 11.17 0.12 1.07
CA VAL A 13 10.22 -0.86 0.53
C VAL A 13 9.54 -0.35 -0.74
N LYS A 14 9.10 -1.29 -1.59
CA LYS A 14 8.36 -1.01 -2.83
C LYS A 14 7.07 -1.81 -2.89
N ALA A 15 5.95 -1.10 -2.99
CA ALA A 15 4.64 -1.69 -3.22
C ALA A 15 4.10 -1.29 -4.59
N ARG A 16 3.30 -2.17 -5.18
CA ARG A 16 2.58 -1.94 -6.42
C ARG A 16 1.12 -2.31 -6.26
N GLY A 17 0.25 -1.54 -6.88
CA GLY A 17 -1.18 -1.78 -6.80
C GLY A 17 -1.97 -0.98 -7.80
N GLN A 18 -3.26 -1.20 -7.83
CA GLN A 18 -4.17 -0.62 -8.80
C GLN A 18 -5.36 -0.01 -8.07
N TYR A 19 -5.74 1.18 -8.50
CA TYR A 19 -6.96 1.81 -8.05
C TYR A 19 -8.12 1.35 -8.94
N THR A 20 -9.20 0.92 -8.28
CA THR A 20 -10.43 0.40 -8.88
C THR A 20 -11.61 1.14 -8.27
N GLU A 21 -12.79 1.05 -8.88
CA GLU A 21 -13.99 1.69 -8.34
C GLU A 21 -14.40 1.14 -6.96
N GLU A 22 -14.04 -0.11 -6.66
CA GLU A 22 -14.31 -0.77 -5.38
C GLU A 22 -13.25 -0.46 -4.30
N GLY A 23 -12.12 0.14 -4.66
CA GLY A 23 -11.02 0.41 -3.73
C GLY A 23 -9.63 0.33 -4.36
N PHE A 24 -8.65 -0.15 -3.60
CA PHE A 24 -7.25 -0.22 -4.04
C PHE A 24 -6.68 -1.61 -3.84
N VAL A 25 -6.28 -2.28 -4.92
CA VAL A 25 -5.72 -3.64 -4.88
C VAL A 25 -4.20 -3.55 -4.85
N ILE A 26 -3.57 -4.05 -3.79
CA ILE A 26 -2.12 -4.26 -3.76
C ILE A 26 -1.83 -5.61 -4.42
N PHE A 27 -0.87 -5.68 -5.33
CA PHE A 27 -0.49 -6.93 -5.97
C PHE A 27 0.53 -7.71 -5.14
N GLN A 28 0.50 -9.04 -5.32
CA GLN A 28 1.53 -9.94 -4.78
C GLN A 28 2.96 -9.50 -5.15
N GLY A 29 3.90 -9.76 -4.24
CA GLY A 29 5.28 -9.29 -4.30
C GLY A 29 5.46 -7.81 -3.93
N SER A 30 4.40 -7.15 -3.45
CA SER A 30 4.53 -5.81 -2.86
C SER A 30 5.14 -5.88 -1.48
N GLN A 31 5.93 -4.89 -1.12
CA GLN A 31 6.62 -4.83 0.17
C GLN A 31 6.00 -3.78 1.08
N MET A 32 5.99 -4.04 2.38
CA MET A 32 5.62 -3.08 3.41
C MET A 32 6.71 -3.01 4.49
N VAL A 33 6.90 -1.83 5.08
CA VAL A 33 7.94 -1.63 6.09
C VAL A 33 7.69 -2.53 7.29
N GLU A 34 8.74 -3.08 7.89
CA GLU A 34 8.61 -3.74 9.18
C GLU A 34 8.23 -2.75 10.27
N GLU A 35 9.02 -1.68 10.39
CA GLU A 35 8.87 -0.69 11.43
C GLU A 35 7.69 0.24 11.15
N VAL A 36 6.65 0.09 11.97
CA VAL A 36 5.56 1.05 12.08
C VAL A 36 6.11 2.32 12.76
N ILE A 37 5.89 3.50 12.19
CA ILE A 37 6.32 4.75 12.84
C ILE A 37 5.60 4.89 14.18
N ASN A 38 6.28 5.40 15.22
CA ASN A 38 5.69 5.62 16.56
C ASN A 38 4.40 6.45 16.55
N SER A 39 4.16 7.24 15.50
CA SER A 39 2.96 8.06 15.33
C SER A 39 1.87 7.37 14.49
N ALA A 40 2.04 6.12 14.09
CA ALA A 40 1.03 5.37 13.38
C ALA A 40 -0.11 5.00 14.32
N SER A 41 -1.32 4.93 13.76
CA SER A 41 -2.47 4.49 14.52
C SER A 41 -2.41 2.99 14.82
N ASN A 42 -2.94 2.60 15.98
CA ASN A 42 -2.95 1.21 16.47
C ASN A 42 -3.54 0.22 15.45
N TRP A 43 -4.57 0.65 14.71
CA TRP A 43 -5.22 -0.16 13.68
C TRP A 43 -4.27 -0.62 12.56
N VAL A 44 -3.19 0.12 12.28
CA VAL A 44 -2.22 -0.26 11.24
C VAL A 44 -1.48 -1.52 11.64
N SER A 45 -1.04 -1.60 12.91
CA SER A 45 -0.38 -2.78 13.47
C SER A 45 -1.35 -3.97 13.51
N GLU A 46 -2.57 -3.76 14.02
CA GLU A 46 -3.60 -4.81 14.07
C GLU A 46 -3.92 -5.35 12.67
N LYS A 47 -4.02 -4.48 11.66
CA LYS A 47 -4.29 -4.90 10.28
C LYS A 47 -3.12 -5.69 9.69
N ARG A 48 -1.88 -5.31 9.99
CA ARG A 48 -0.68 -6.04 9.56
C ARG A 48 -0.60 -7.41 10.20
N GLU A 49 -0.80 -7.49 11.51
CA GLU A 49 -0.86 -8.77 12.23
C GLU A 49 -1.95 -9.67 11.67
N ALA A 50 -3.13 -9.11 11.38
CA ALA A 50 -4.20 -9.85 10.71
C ALA A 50 -3.78 -10.36 9.33
N LEU A 51 -3.12 -9.55 8.50
CA LEU A 51 -2.62 -9.98 7.18
C LEU A 51 -1.57 -11.09 7.28
N ILE A 52 -0.73 -11.06 8.32
CA ILE A 52 0.28 -12.10 8.56
C ILE A 52 -0.40 -13.38 9.06
N ALA A 53 -1.35 -13.26 9.98
CA ALA A 53 -2.13 -14.38 10.50
C ALA A 53 -2.99 -15.05 9.42
N ASP A 54 -3.52 -14.26 8.48
CA ASP A 54 -4.31 -14.73 7.33
C ASP A 54 -3.43 -15.33 6.23
N GLY A 55 -2.10 -15.18 6.31
CA GLY A 55 -1.15 -15.67 5.31
C GLY A 55 -1.02 -14.79 4.07
N VAL A 56 -1.68 -13.63 4.04
CA VAL A 56 -1.63 -12.67 2.94
C VAL A 56 -0.27 -11.98 2.84
N ALA A 57 0.39 -11.76 3.98
CA ALA A 57 1.72 -11.18 4.02
C ALA A 57 2.67 -11.99 4.91
N THR A 58 3.96 -11.99 4.59
CA THR A 58 4.97 -12.71 5.37
C THR A 58 6.13 -11.81 5.74
N PHE A 59 6.67 -12.01 6.93
CA PHE A 59 7.90 -11.34 7.33
C PHE A 59 9.08 -11.96 6.58
N LYS A 60 9.88 -11.11 5.91
CA LYS A 60 11.12 -11.53 5.26
C LYS A 60 12.31 -11.23 6.18
N THR A 61 13.18 -10.32 5.77
CA THR A 61 14.42 -10.01 6.49
C THR A 61 14.33 -8.69 7.25
N ASP A 62 13.74 -7.66 6.64
CA ASP A 62 13.65 -6.29 7.16
C ASP A 62 12.35 -5.59 6.72
N HIS A 63 11.50 -6.35 6.04
CA HIS A 63 10.25 -5.88 5.48
C HIS A 63 9.29 -7.07 5.41
N TYR A 64 8.01 -6.77 5.31
CA TYR A 64 7.02 -7.77 4.98
C TYR A 64 6.72 -7.73 3.49
N GLU A 65 6.38 -8.87 2.93
CA GLU A 65 6.02 -9.05 1.53
C GLU A 65 4.62 -9.65 1.42
N PHE A 66 3.79 -9.06 0.56
CA PHE A 66 2.48 -9.58 0.21
C PHE A 66 2.65 -10.82 -0.67
N LEU A 67 2.10 -11.95 -0.23
CA LEU A 67 2.13 -13.22 -0.94
C LEU A 67 1.02 -13.35 -1.99
N GLU A 68 -0.07 -12.62 -1.82
CA GLU A 68 -1.21 -12.60 -2.73
C GLU A 68 -1.70 -11.16 -2.98
N ASP A 69 -2.55 -10.97 -3.98
CA ASP A 69 -3.23 -9.70 -4.19
C ASP A 69 -4.25 -9.42 -3.08
N HIS A 70 -4.15 -8.25 -2.47
CA HIS A 70 -5.03 -7.85 -1.38
C HIS A 70 -5.75 -6.54 -1.71
N ARG A 71 -7.08 -6.60 -1.69
CA ARG A 71 -7.93 -5.43 -1.90
C ARG A 71 -8.12 -4.65 -0.60
N PHE A 72 -7.80 -3.37 -0.66
CA PHE A 72 -8.07 -2.40 0.40
C PHE A 72 -9.28 -1.54 0.05
N PRO A 73 -10.09 -1.13 1.04
CA PRO A 73 -11.25 -0.28 0.80
C PRO A 73 -10.86 1.13 0.30
N SER A 74 -9.62 1.56 0.55
CA SER A 74 -9.15 2.88 0.13
C SER A 74 -7.64 2.91 -0.11
N PRO A 75 -7.16 3.77 -1.03
CA PRO A 75 -5.73 3.92 -1.32
C PRO A 75 -4.94 4.43 -0.12
N SER A 76 -5.58 5.18 0.78
CA SER A 76 -4.97 5.63 2.05
C SER A 76 -4.69 4.48 3.00
N GLN A 77 -5.58 3.49 3.11
CA GLN A 77 -5.32 2.29 3.91
C GLN A 77 -4.16 1.50 3.33
N ALA A 78 -4.18 1.26 2.02
CA ALA A 78 -3.10 0.57 1.32
C ALA A 78 -1.73 1.26 1.55
N ALA A 79 -1.68 2.59 1.39
CA ALA A 79 -0.44 3.33 1.59
C ALA A 79 0.02 3.38 3.06
N ALA A 80 -0.93 3.44 4.00
CA ALA A 80 -0.62 3.43 5.42
C ALA A 80 -0.06 2.08 5.89
N VAL A 81 -0.62 0.98 5.38
CA VAL A 81 -0.11 -0.38 5.62
C VAL A 81 1.27 -0.54 5.00
N VAL A 82 1.50 -0.08 3.76
CA VAL A 82 2.81 -0.16 3.10
C VAL A 82 3.88 0.63 3.84
N LYS A 83 3.60 1.89 4.19
CA LYS A 83 4.57 2.79 4.85
C LYS A 83 4.59 2.68 6.37
N GLY A 84 3.71 1.88 6.97
CA GLY A 84 3.63 1.67 8.42
C GLY A 84 3.31 2.95 9.17
N GLY A 85 2.43 3.80 8.63
CA GLY A 85 2.16 5.11 9.20
C GLY A 85 1.04 5.86 8.52
N ASN A 86 0.52 6.89 9.17
CA ASN A 86 -0.57 7.70 8.60
C ASN A 86 -0.06 8.43 7.35
N THR A 87 -0.48 7.96 6.17
CA THR A 87 -0.06 8.49 4.89
C THR A 87 -1.28 8.84 4.06
N ASN A 88 -1.16 9.93 3.30
CA ASN A 88 -2.12 10.26 2.26
C ASN A 88 -1.93 9.34 1.04
N GLY A 89 -2.85 8.40 0.82
CA GLY A 89 -2.79 7.48 -0.32
C GLY A 89 -2.80 8.20 -1.68
N TRP A 90 -3.50 9.32 -1.77
CA TRP A 90 -3.63 10.08 -3.01
C TRP A 90 -2.29 10.63 -3.53
N THR A 91 -1.33 10.91 -2.64
CA THR A 91 -0.01 11.43 -3.00
C THR A 91 1.10 10.38 -2.88
N ALA A 92 0.86 9.30 -2.14
CA ALA A 92 1.81 8.20 -1.98
C ALA A 92 1.92 7.33 -3.24
N TRP A 93 0.78 7.04 -3.86
CA TRP A 93 0.71 6.20 -5.05
C TRP A 93 1.00 7.03 -6.31
N LYS A 94 1.99 6.59 -7.09
CA LYS A 94 2.41 7.23 -8.36
C LYS A 94 2.42 6.21 -9.48
N ASN A 95 1.98 6.58 -10.68
CA ASN A 95 2.09 5.71 -11.84
C ASN A 95 3.52 5.71 -12.42
N LYS A 96 3.74 4.94 -13.49
CA LYS A 96 5.03 4.88 -14.21
C LYS A 96 5.53 6.24 -14.72
N LYS A 97 4.63 7.21 -14.91
CA LYS A 97 4.95 8.59 -15.35
C LYS A 97 5.28 9.51 -14.17
N GLY A 98 5.29 9.01 -12.93
CA GLY A 98 5.52 9.79 -11.72
C GLY A 98 4.31 10.65 -11.32
N ILE A 99 3.14 10.44 -11.93
CA ILE A 99 1.92 11.19 -11.64
C ILE A 99 1.21 10.52 -10.47
N THR A 100 0.83 11.32 -9.46
CA THR A 100 0.12 10.83 -8.27
C THR A 100 -1.34 10.49 -8.56
N LEU A 101 -1.89 9.55 -7.80
CA LEU A 101 -3.30 9.15 -7.87
C LEU A 101 -4.25 10.34 -7.78
N ASN A 102 -3.95 11.32 -6.92
CA ASN A 102 -4.66 12.61 -6.84
C ASN A 102 -4.76 13.31 -8.19
N LYS A 103 -3.66 13.36 -8.95
CA LYS A 103 -3.60 14.11 -10.21
C LYS A 103 -4.22 13.33 -11.38
N ILE A 104 -4.34 12.01 -11.26
CA ILE A 104 -5.01 11.18 -12.26
C ILE A 104 -6.53 11.21 -12.07
N TYR A 105 -7.00 11.09 -10.83
CA TYR A 105 -8.43 10.92 -10.53
C TYR A 105 -9.14 12.19 -10.03
N ARG A 106 -8.43 13.16 -9.44
CA ARG A 106 -9.01 14.39 -8.88
C ARG A 106 -8.62 15.67 -9.62
N SER A 107 -8.02 15.56 -10.81
CA SER A 107 -7.79 16.73 -11.65
C SER A 107 -9.11 17.16 -12.30
N GLU A 108 -9.73 18.18 -11.71
CA GLU A 108 -10.61 19.12 -12.42
C GLU A 108 -9.81 20.31 -12.94
#